data_AF-A0A382VRQ6-F1
#
_entry.id   AF-A0A382VRQ6-F1
#
_cell.length_a   1.000
_cell.length_b   1.000
_cell.length_c   1.000
_cell.angle_alpha   90.00
_cell.angle_beta   90.00
_cell.angle_gamma   90.00
#
_symmetry.space_group_name_H-M   'P 1'
#
loop_
_entity.id
_entity.type
_entity.pdbx_description
1 polymer ?
#
loop_
_entity_poly.entity_id
_entity_poly.type
_entity_poly.pdbx_seq_one_letter_code
_entity_poly.pdbx_strand_id
1 'polypeptide(L)'
;MNYTTTTNGAKQYTSSNDVCVDLFSKIGSMRHWDRRDILEYFERAFEHNPELATRITYWARAARAGSGERKTFYTILDEIARISPTFISDNARTLAEIGYWKDLIGYCDIPGVLSAFAQAIKDGDRLANKWAPRKGDIARKLRDELGYTNKEYRKWLKKHSDTVETKMSNNKWEDIKYSSVPGHAMRRYSRAYDRNDQQRFDGWKNDETTKASVSATYPHQIFGVMDHDEKLAEKMWRDLPDFI
;
A
#
# COMPACT_ATOMS: atom_id res chain seq x y z
N MET A 1 9.00 34.60 -14.37
CA MET A 1 9.03 33.33 -13.62
C MET A 1 9.12 33.67 -12.15
N ASN A 2 8.16 33.23 -11.35
CA ASN A 2 8.19 33.45 -9.90
C ASN A 2 8.95 32.30 -9.23
N TYR A 3 9.76 32.63 -8.22
CA TYR A 3 10.53 31.68 -7.44
C TYR A 3 10.01 31.66 -6.00
N THR A 4 10.03 30.48 -5.39
CA THR A 4 9.82 30.28 -3.96
C THR A 4 11.09 29.70 -3.33
N THR A 5 11.15 29.67 -2.01
CA THR A 5 12.27 29.08 -1.26
C THR A 5 11.79 27.90 -0.43
N THR A 6 12.55 26.81 -0.44
CA THR A 6 12.35 25.72 0.51
C THR A 6 12.65 26.19 1.95
N THR A 7 12.32 25.38 2.96
CA THR A 7 12.66 25.67 4.37
C THR A 7 14.16 25.90 4.59
N ASN A 8 15.01 25.37 3.71
CA ASN A 8 16.47 25.52 3.75
C ASN A 8 16.98 26.63 2.80
N GLY A 9 16.10 27.49 2.28
CA GLY A 9 16.46 28.63 1.43
C GLY A 9 16.79 28.29 -0.03
N ALA A 10 16.60 27.04 -0.47
CA ALA A 10 16.87 26.67 -1.85
C ALA A 10 15.81 27.25 -2.80
N LYS A 11 16.24 27.88 -3.89
CA LYS A 11 15.34 28.43 -4.92
C LYS A 11 14.63 27.29 -5.65
N GLN A 12 13.32 27.41 -5.76
CA GLN A 12 12.47 26.51 -6.53
C GLN A 12 11.50 27.35 -7.38
N TYR A 13 11.16 26.88 -8.58
CA TYR A 13 10.11 27.52 -9.36
C TYR A 13 8.77 27.41 -8.64
N THR A 14 7.97 28.48 -8.65
CA THR A 14 6.62 28.43 -8.06
C THR A 14 5.66 27.53 -8.83
N SER A 15 5.87 27.42 -10.14
CA SER A 15 5.10 26.60 -11.09
C SER A 15 5.99 26.24 -12.28
N SER A 16 5.70 25.11 -12.89
CA SER A 16 6.31 24.61 -14.12
C SER A 16 5.65 25.16 -15.40
N ASN A 17 4.57 25.95 -15.26
CA ASN A 17 3.61 26.32 -16.32
C ASN A 17 2.81 25.14 -16.91
N ASP A 18 2.93 23.94 -16.33
CA ASP A 18 2.10 22.78 -16.63
C ASP A 18 1.43 22.30 -15.34
N VAL A 19 0.09 22.31 -15.33
CA VAL A 19 -0.70 22.00 -14.13
C VAL A 19 -0.55 20.54 -13.68
N CYS A 20 -0.29 19.61 -14.60
CA CYS A 20 -0.05 18.21 -14.27
C CYS A 20 1.34 18.03 -13.64
N VAL A 21 2.36 18.71 -14.17
CA VAL A 21 3.71 18.71 -13.57
C VAL A 21 3.68 19.37 -12.19
N ASP A 22 2.90 20.44 -12.01
CA ASP A 22 2.72 21.10 -10.72
C ASP A 22 2.08 20.15 -9.70
N LEU A 23 1.00 19.44 -10.08
CA LEU A 23 0.40 18.42 -9.24
C LEU A 23 1.42 17.32 -8.89
N PHE A 24 2.08 16.74 -9.90
CA PHE A 24 3.05 15.65 -9.71
C PHE A 24 4.17 16.03 -8.73
N SER A 25 4.71 17.24 -8.86
CA SER A 25 5.81 17.72 -8.01
C SER A 25 5.42 17.87 -6.53
N LYS A 26 4.13 17.99 -6.22
CA LYS A 26 3.62 18.28 -4.87
C LYS A 26 2.88 17.12 -4.24
N ILE A 27 2.15 16.31 -5.02
CA ILE A 27 1.13 15.37 -4.54
C ILE A 27 1.64 14.41 -3.45
N GLY A 28 2.89 13.93 -3.56
CA GLY A 28 3.51 13.04 -2.57
C GLY A 28 3.85 13.69 -1.22
N SER A 29 3.80 15.02 -1.14
CA SER A 29 4.12 15.82 0.07
C SER A 29 2.91 16.52 0.69
N MET A 30 1.72 16.42 0.08
CA MET A 30 0.50 17.13 0.50
C MET A 30 -0.17 16.58 1.78
N ARG A 31 0.48 15.70 2.55
CA ARG A 31 -0.12 15.06 3.74
C ARG A 31 -0.62 16.02 4.82
N HIS A 32 -0.04 17.21 4.91
CA HIS A 32 -0.44 18.23 5.88
C HIS A 32 -1.30 19.34 5.26
N TRP A 33 -1.59 19.25 3.97
CA TRP A 33 -2.42 20.22 3.26
C TRP A 33 -3.89 19.98 3.57
N ASP A 34 -4.71 21.01 3.50
CA ASP A 34 -6.14 20.85 3.68
C ASP A 34 -6.81 20.26 2.42
N ARG A 35 -8.07 19.83 2.58
CA ARG A 35 -8.83 19.18 1.51
C ARG A 35 -8.98 20.09 0.29
N ARG A 36 -9.20 21.40 0.49
CA ARG A 36 -9.48 22.33 -0.60
C ARG A 36 -8.25 22.49 -1.47
N ASP A 37 -7.08 22.67 -0.87
CA ASP A 37 -5.83 22.83 -1.62
C ASP A 37 -5.49 21.55 -2.41
N ILE A 38 -5.67 20.37 -1.81
CA ILE A 38 -5.45 19.09 -2.50
C ILE A 38 -6.36 18.97 -3.73
N LEU A 39 -7.63 19.28 -3.57
CA LEU A 39 -8.62 19.19 -4.64
C LEU A 39 -8.39 20.25 -5.72
N GLU A 40 -8.02 21.49 -5.36
CA GLU A 40 -7.74 22.53 -6.36
C GLU A 40 -6.61 22.12 -7.32
N TYR A 41 -5.51 21.58 -6.79
CA TYR A 41 -4.42 21.09 -7.64
C TYR A 41 -4.84 19.90 -8.50
N PHE A 42 -5.63 18.98 -7.95
CA PHE A 42 -6.12 17.82 -8.69
C PHE A 42 -7.10 18.23 -9.79
N GLU A 43 -8.09 19.06 -9.48
CA GLU A 43 -9.14 19.50 -10.40
C GLU A 43 -8.56 20.28 -11.58
N ARG A 44 -7.61 21.19 -11.33
CA ARG A 44 -6.91 21.93 -12.41
C ARG A 44 -6.14 20.99 -13.34
N ALA A 45 -5.43 20.00 -12.77
CA ALA A 45 -4.72 19.01 -13.57
C ALA A 45 -5.69 18.10 -14.33
N PHE A 46 -6.81 17.73 -13.72
CA PHE A 46 -7.82 16.85 -14.30
C PHE A 46 -8.59 17.54 -15.43
N GLU A 47 -8.95 18.82 -15.28
CA GLU A 47 -9.57 19.62 -16.35
C GLU A 47 -8.63 19.75 -17.56
N HIS A 48 -7.33 19.87 -17.32
CA HIS A 48 -6.33 19.95 -18.38
C HIS A 48 -6.07 18.59 -19.05
N ASN A 49 -5.86 17.52 -18.27
CA ASN A 49 -5.59 16.18 -18.76
C ASN A 49 -6.07 15.11 -17.75
N PRO A 50 -7.30 14.58 -17.92
CA PRO A 50 -7.89 13.61 -16.99
C PRO A 50 -7.08 12.32 -16.84
N GLU A 51 -6.51 11.82 -17.95
CA GLU A 51 -5.73 10.59 -17.96
C GLU A 51 -4.45 10.75 -17.15
N LEU A 52 -3.69 11.83 -17.40
CA LEU A 52 -2.44 12.08 -16.69
C LEU A 52 -2.68 12.40 -15.21
N ALA A 53 -3.68 13.20 -14.87
CA ALA A 53 -4.05 13.49 -13.48
C ALA A 53 -4.43 12.22 -12.70
N THR A 54 -5.14 11.29 -13.35
CA THR A 54 -5.47 9.97 -12.79
C THR A 54 -4.20 9.15 -12.55
N ARG A 55 -3.29 9.09 -13.52
CA ARG A 55 -2.01 8.40 -13.38
C ARG A 55 -1.15 8.97 -12.26
N ILE A 56 -1.13 10.30 -12.10
CA ILE A 56 -0.44 10.99 -10.99
C ILE A 56 -1.06 10.60 -9.64
N THR A 57 -2.39 10.53 -9.57
CA THR A 57 -3.11 10.09 -8.36
C THR A 57 -2.78 8.64 -8.00
N TYR A 58 -2.70 7.76 -9.00
CA TYR A 58 -2.29 6.36 -8.80
C TYR A 58 -0.85 6.25 -8.33
N TRP A 59 0.07 7.01 -8.93
CA TRP A 59 1.46 7.11 -8.49
C TRP A 59 1.56 7.60 -7.05
N ALA A 60 0.75 8.60 -6.66
CA ALA A 60 0.76 9.11 -5.30
C ALA A 60 0.49 7.98 -4.30
N ARG A 61 -0.50 7.12 -4.58
CA ARG A 61 -0.84 6.00 -3.71
C ARG A 61 0.15 4.84 -3.73
N ALA A 62 0.76 4.56 -4.88
CA ALA A 62 1.56 3.37 -5.12
C ALA A 62 2.70 3.25 -4.09
N ALA A 63 2.64 2.27 -3.18
CA ALA A 63 3.64 2.12 -2.10
C ALA A 63 4.96 1.48 -2.56
N ARG A 64 4.98 0.87 -3.75
CA ARG A 64 6.15 0.17 -4.32
C ARG A 64 6.78 0.92 -5.49
N ALA A 65 5.97 1.69 -6.23
CA ALA A 65 6.36 2.33 -7.48
C ALA A 65 6.12 3.86 -7.46
N GLY A 66 5.73 4.41 -6.32
CA GLY A 66 5.44 5.82 -6.17
C GLY A 66 5.57 6.30 -4.74
N SER A 67 4.89 7.40 -4.41
CA SER A 67 5.14 8.10 -3.15
C SER A 67 4.55 7.41 -1.91
N GLY A 68 3.63 6.46 -2.09
CA GLY A 68 2.94 5.78 -0.98
C GLY A 68 2.06 6.71 -0.13
N GLU A 69 1.74 7.91 -0.61
CA GLU A 69 0.97 8.90 0.13
C GLU A 69 -0.52 8.53 0.18
N ARG A 70 -1.07 8.52 1.39
CA ARG A 70 -2.39 7.95 1.68
C ARG A 70 -3.47 9.02 1.81
N LYS A 71 -3.20 10.09 2.56
CA LYS A 71 -4.22 11.10 2.86
C LYS A 71 -4.62 11.82 1.58
N THR A 72 -3.63 12.25 0.79
CA THR A 72 -3.85 12.92 -0.49
C THR A 72 -4.64 12.04 -1.43
N PHE A 73 -4.26 10.76 -1.56
CA PHE A 73 -4.98 9.80 -2.39
C PHE A 73 -6.44 9.63 -1.97
N TYR A 74 -6.73 9.39 -0.68
CA TYR A 74 -8.11 9.23 -0.23
C TYR A 74 -8.94 10.50 -0.43
N THR A 75 -8.34 11.67 -0.22
CA THR A 75 -9.00 12.95 -0.43
C THR A 75 -9.51 13.07 -1.87
N ILE A 76 -8.66 12.73 -2.85
CA ILE A 76 -8.98 12.74 -4.28
C ILE A 76 -9.96 11.61 -4.62
N LEU A 77 -9.71 10.39 -4.14
CA LEU A 77 -10.55 9.23 -4.45
C LEU A 77 -11.97 9.39 -3.93
N ASP A 78 -12.16 10.00 -2.76
CA ASP A 78 -13.48 10.36 -2.22
C ASP A 78 -14.22 11.33 -3.15
N GLU A 79 -13.51 12.30 -3.72
CA GLU A 79 -14.09 13.27 -4.66
C GLU A 79 -14.49 12.58 -5.98
N ILE A 80 -13.61 11.73 -6.52
CA ILE A 80 -13.92 10.92 -7.70
C ILE A 80 -15.11 10.01 -7.44
N ALA A 81 -15.18 9.34 -6.28
CA ALA A 81 -16.28 8.46 -5.93
C ALA A 81 -17.62 9.22 -5.82
N ARG A 82 -17.60 10.47 -5.35
CA ARG A 82 -18.78 11.33 -5.26
C ARG A 82 -19.31 11.74 -6.63
N ILE A 83 -18.41 12.02 -7.58
CA ILE A 83 -18.76 12.54 -8.91
C ILE A 83 -19.00 11.41 -9.91
N SER A 84 -18.20 10.34 -9.85
CA SER A 84 -18.22 9.20 -10.76
C SER A 84 -18.01 7.88 -10.01
N PRO A 85 -19.07 7.33 -9.37
CA PRO A 85 -19.02 5.98 -8.79
C PRO A 85 -18.66 4.88 -9.81
N THR A 86 -18.99 5.10 -11.09
CA THR A 86 -18.65 4.18 -12.20
C THR A 86 -17.14 4.09 -12.38
N PHE A 87 -16.41 5.21 -12.29
CA PHE A 87 -14.94 5.19 -12.36
C PHE A 87 -14.34 4.26 -11.30
N ILE A 88 -14.83 4.33 -10.06
CA ILE A 88 -14.33 3.48 -8.96
C ILE A 88 -14.66 2.01 -9.25
N SER A 89 -15.83 1.72 -9.80
CA SER A 89 -16.23 0.36 -10.20
C SER A 89 -15.31 -0.21 -11.27
N ASP A 90 -15.11 0.54 -12.36
CA ASP A 90 -14.33 0.11 -13.52
C ASP A 90 -12.85 -0.10 -13.16
N ASN A 91 -12.35 0.67 -12.18
CA ASN A 91 -10.95 0.64 -11.76
C ASN A 91 -10.70 -0.13 -10.45
N ALA A 92 -11.70 -0.80 -9.87
CA ALA A 92 -11.58 -1.41 -8.53
C ALA A 92 -10.36 -2.34 -8.41
N ARG A 93 -10.13 -3.22 -9.39
CA ARG A 93 -8.97 -4.13 -9.38
C ARG A 93 -7.65 -3.36 -9.48
N THR A 94 -7.55 -2.41 -10.40
CA THR A 94 -6.36 -1.57 -10.58
C THR A 94 -6.04 -0.74 -9.33
N LEU A 95 -7.06 -0.16 -8.69
CA LEU A 95 -6.92 0.57 -7.42
C LEU A 95 -6.38 -0.36 -6.31
N ALA A 96 -6.85 -1.60 -6.24
CA ALA A 96 -6.38 -2.58 -5.26
C ALA A 96 -4.95 -3.08 -5.55
N GLU A 97 -4.57 -3.21 -6.81
CA GLU A 97 -3.23 -3.61 -7.26
C GLU A 97 -2.17 -2.54 -6.97
N ILE A 98 -2.50 -1.28 -7.22
CA ILE A 98 -1.62 -0.12 -6.98
C ILE A 98 -1.57 0.23 -5.50
N GLY A 99 -2.73 0.23 -4.85
CA GLY A 99 -2.91 0.47 -3.42
C GLY A 99 -3.05 -0.85 -2.66
N TYR A 100 -4.20 -1.03 -2.02
CA TYR A 100 -4.61 -2.28 -1.37
C TYR A 100 -6.12 -2.44 -1.42
N TRP A 101 -6.61 -3.68 -1.33
CA TRP A 101 -8.04 -3.97 -1.12
C TRP A 101 -8.69 -3.25 0.07
N LYS A 102 -7.93 -2.95 1.15
CA LYS A 102 -8.46 -2.17 2.28
C LYS A 102 -8.83 -0.73 1.92
N ASP A 103 -8.22 -0.18 0.88
CA ASP A 103 -8.48 1.18 0.43
C ASP A 103 -9.90 1.27 -0.18
N LEU A 104 -10.46 0.14 -0.61
CA LEU A 104 -11.78 0.06 -1.25
C LEU A 104 -12.93 -0.23 -0.29
N ILE A 105 -12.65 -0.53 0.98
CA ILE A 105 -13.67 -0.90 1.98
C ILE A 105 -14.76 0.19 2.09
N GLY A 106 -14.36 1.46 2.08
CA GLY A 106 -15.28 2.60 2.16
C GLY A 106 -16.20 2.77 0.96
N TYR A 107 -15.91 2.11 -0.17
CA TYR A 107 -16.67 2.23 -1.42
C TYR A 107 -17.44 0.95 -1.76
N CYS A 108 -17.55 -0.02 -0.85
CA CYS A 108 -18.34 -1.25 -1.04
C CYS A 108 -19.86 -1.02 -1.14
N ASP A 109 -20.33 0.21 -0.99
CA ASP A 109 -21.71 0.59 -1.34
C ASP A 109 -21.92 0.72 -2.85
N ILE A 110 -20.82 0.87 -3.61
CA ILE A 110 -20.82 0.86 -5.06
C ILE A 110 -20.81 -0.60 -5.54
N PRO A 111 -21.82 -1.08 -6.29
CA PRO A 111 -21.96 -2.49 -6.64
C PRO A 111 -20.75 -3.09 -7.36
N GLY A 112 -20.13 -2.35 -8.29
CA GLY A 112 -18.95 -2.83 -9.02
C GLY A 112 -17.73 -3.04 -8.12
N VAL A 113 -17.54 -2.18 -7.10
CA VAL A 113 -16.48 -2.33 -6.11
C VAL A 113 -16.74 -3.55 -5.22
N LEU A 114 -17.97 -3.71 -4.74
CA LEU A 114 -18.36 -4.86 -3.92
C LEU A 114 -18.12 -6.17 -4.68
N SER A 115 -18.56 -6.25 -5.93
CA SER A 115 -18.44 -7.45 -6.76
C SER A 115 -16.98 -7.76 -7.10
N ALA A 116 -16.17 -6.75 -7.44
CA ALA A 116 -14.74 -6.93 -7.66
C ALA A 116 -14.01 -7.45 -6.42
N PHE A 117 -14.33 -6.91 -5.24
CA PHE A 117 -13.73 -7.34 -3.98
C PHE A 117 -14.20 -8.74 -3.58
N ALA A 118 -15.50 -9.04 -3.70
CA ALA A 118 -16.03 -10.38 -3.47
C ALA A 118 -15.38 -11.41 -4.41
N GLN A 119 -15.25 -11.10 -5.70
CA GLN A 119 -14.60 -11.99 -6.65
C GLN A 119 -13.13 -12.24 -6.27
N ALA A 120 -12.37 -11.20 -5.89
CA ALA A 120 -10.99 -11.38 -5.43
C ALA A 120 -10.88 -12.23 -4.15
N ILE A 121 -11.84 -12.09 -3.21
CA ILE A 121 -11.94 -12.97 -2.04
C ILE A 121 -12.13 -14.42 -2.50
N LYS A 122 -13.08 -14.67 -3.43
CA LYS A 122 -13.41 -15.98 -3.99
C LYS A 122 -12.25 -16.61 -4.77
N ASP A 123 -11.46 -15.80 -5.46
CA ASP A 123 -10.27 -16.21 -6.20
C ASP A 123 -9.10 -16.58 -5.25
N GLY A 124 -9.26 -16.36 -3.95
CA GLY A 124 -8.24 -16.66 -2.95
C GLY A 124 -7.13 -15.60 -2.87
N ASP A 125 -7.37 -14.37 -3.37
CA ASP A 125 -6.40 -13.28 -3.22
C ASP A 125 -6.10 -13.06 -1.74
N ARG A 126 -4.83 -13.27 -1.38
CA ARG A 126 -4.39 -13.23 0.02
C ARG A 126 -4.62 -11.88 0.68
N LEU A 127 -4.43 -10.77 -0.05
CA LEU A 127 -4.61 -9.43 0.48
C LEU A 127 -6.09 -9.05 0.59
N ALA A 128 -6.92 -9.45 -0.38
CA ALA A 128 -8.36 -9.31 -0.30
C ALA A 128 -8.90 -10.04 0.93
N ASN A 129 -8.52 -11.31 1.10
CA ASN A 129 -8.91 -12.12 2.25
C ASN A 129 -8.37 -11.59 3.59
N LYS A 130 -7.14 -11.03 3.59
CA LYS A 130 -6.56 -10.38 4.78
C LYS A 130 -7.40 -9.16 5.20
N TRP A 131 -7.71 -8.28 4.26
CA TRP A 131 -8.31 -6.99 4.56
C TRP A 131 -9.83 -6.98 4.60
N ALA A 132 -10.49 -8.01 4.08
CA ALA A 132 -11.94 -8.18 4.16
C ALA A 132 -12.46 -8.01 5.60
N PRO A 133 -13.44 -7.11 5.84
CA PRO A 133 -14.08 -6.96 7.14
C PRO A 133 -14.72 -8.27 7.60
N ARG A 134 -14.56 -8.63 8.87
CA ARG A 134 -15.11 -9.88 9.44
C ARG A 134 -16.45 -9.68 10.15
N LYS A 135 -16.83 -8.42 10.39
CA LYS A 135 -18.04 -7.96 11.08
C LYS A 135 -18.49 -6.61 10.46
N GLY A 136 -19.73 -6.20 10.75
CA GLY A 136 -20.31 -4.95 10.28
C GLY A 136 -21.02 -5.09 8.93
N ASP A 137 -21.57 -3.96 8.44
CA ASP A 137 -22.41 -3.93 7.25
C ASP A 137 -21.66 -4.39 5.99
N ILE A 138 -20.43 -3.92 5.79
CA ILE A 138 -19.62 -4.30 4.62
C ILE A 138 -19.30 -5.80 4.63
N ALA A 139 -19.03 -6.39 5.80
CA ALA A 139 -18.82 -7.84 5.91
C ALA A 139 -20.08 -8.62 5.51
N ARG A 140 -21.27 -8.11 5.88
CA ARG A 140 -22.56 -8.69 5.48
C ARG A 140 -22.73 -8.64 3.96
N LYS A 141 -22.48 -7.47 3.35
CA LYS A 141 -22.57 -7.28 1.89
C LYS A 141 -21.63 -8.21 1.13
N LEU A 142 -20.35 -8.28 1.51
CA LEU A 142 -19.39 -9.17 0.87
C LEU A 142 -19.76 -10.65 1.01
N ARG A 143 -20.22 -11.04 2.20
CA ARG A 143 -20.71 -12.41 2.45
C ARG A 143 -21.90 -12.74 1.53
N ASP A 144 -22.86 -11.83 1.42
CA ASP A 144 -24.08 -12.03 0.65
C ASP A 144 -23.77 -12.10 -0.85
N GLU A 145 -22.88 -11.24 -1.34
CA GLU A 145 -22.35 -11.27 -2.72
C GLU A 145 -21.66 -12.60 -3.04
N LEU A 146 -20.95 -13.18 -2.06
CA LEU A 146 -20.30 -14.50 -2.20
C LEU A 146 -21.27 -15.69 -2.12
N GLY A 147 -22.52 -15.46 -1.69
CA GLY A 147 -23.46 -16.54 -1.38
C GLY A 147 -23.04 -17.40 -0.19
N TYR A 148 -22.26 -16.85 0.75
CA TYR A 148 -21.75 -17.59 1.91
C TYR A 148 -22.61 -17.40 3.16
N THR A 149 -22.65 -18.40 4.03
CA THR A 149 -23.07 -18.20 5.41
C THR A 149 -22.00 -17.43 6.20
N ASN A 150 -22.37 -16.87 7.36
CA ASN A 150 -21.41 -16.25 8.29
C ASN A 150 -20.24 -17.19 8.65
N LYS A 151 -20.52 -18.49 8.76
CA LYS A 151 -19.52 -19.51 9.13
C LYS A 151 -18.57 -19.78 7.97
N GLU A 152 -19.10 -19.96 6.76
CA GLU A 152 -18.30 -20.19 5.56
C GLU A 152 -17.41 -18.99 5.26
N TYR A 153 -17.96 -17.77 5.30
CA TYR A 153 -17.19 -16.55 5.08
C TYR A 153 -15.98 -16.44 6.02
N ARG A 154 -16.19 -16.62 7.33
CA ARG A 154 -15.09 -16.56 8.31
C ARG A 154 -14.06 -17.67 8.10
N LYS A 155 -14.50 -18.89 7.78
CA LYS A 155 -13.60 -20.01 7.50
C LYS A 155 -12.79 -19.75 6.23
N TRP A 156 -13.43 -19.24 5.18
CA TRP A 156 -12.79 -18.89 3.91
C TRP A 156 -11.72 -17.83 4.09
N LEU A 157 -12.07 -16.71 4.73
CA LEU A 157 -11.13 -15.64 5.01
C LEU A 157 -9.94 -16.16 5.82
N LYS A 158 -10.20 -16.93 6.91
CA LYS A 158 -9.13 -17.50 7.74
C LYS A 158 -8.18 -18.39 6.94
N LYS A 159 -8.71 -19.21 6.03
CA LYS A 159 -7.92 -20.13 5.21
C LYS A 159 -7.01 -19.38 4.21
N HIS A 160 -7.51 -18.30 3.62
CA HIS A 160 -6.80 -17.59 2.53
C HIS A 160 -6.10 -16.31 2.98
N SER A 161 -6.26 -15.87 4.23
CA SER A 161 -5.56 -14.70 4.79
C SER A 161 -4.23 -15.04 5.46
N ASP A 162 -3.50 -16.06 4.99
CA ASP A 162 -2.24 -16.48 5.65
C ASP A 162 -1.20 -15.34 5.63
N THR A 163 -0.56 -15.14 6.77
CA THR A 163 0.48 -14.13 6.96
C THR A 163 1.58 -14.67 7.86
N VAL A 164 2.73 -13.98 7.85
CA VAL A 164 3.85 -14.33 8.73
C VAL A 164 3.43 -14.30 10.20
N GLU A 165 2.60 -13.34 10.60
CA GLU A 165 2.07 -13.26 11.96
C GLU A 165 1.20 -14.47 12.33
N THR A 166 0.45 -15.02 11.36
CA THR A 166 -0.36 -16.23 11.57
C THR A 166 0.54 -17.44 11.83
N LYS A 167 1.65 -17.57 11.09
CA LYS A 167 2.64 -18.64 11.31
C LYS A 167 3.33 -18.50 12.67
N MET A 168 3.80 -17.29 12.98
CA MET A 168 4.43 -16.97 14.27
C MET A 168 3.49 -17.29 15.44
N SER A 169 2.21 -16.91 15.35
CA SER A 169 1.22 -17.14 16.41
C SER A 169 0.88 -18.62 16.62
N ASN A 170 1.06 -19.45 15.58
CA ASN A 170 0.87 -20.89 15.65
C ASN A 170 2.18 -21.65 15.97
N ASN A 171 3.26 -20.95 16.33
CA ASN A 171 4.61 -21.50 16.54
C ASN A 171 5.16 -22.28 15.34
N LYS A 172 4.72 -21.96 14.13
CA LYS A 172 5.17 -22.58 12.86
C LYS A 172 6.31 -21.78 12.24
N TRP A 173 7.43 -21.70 12.95
CA TRP A 173 8.59 -20.90 12.52
C TRP A 173 9.27 -21.52 11.29
N GLU A 174 9.31 -22.84 11.22
CA GLU A 174 9.78 -23.66 10.10
C GLU A 174 9.08 -23.32 8.77
N ASP A 175 7.80 -22.92 8.82
CA ASP A 175 6.99 -22.56 7.65
C ASP A 175 7.28 -21.14 7.12
N ILE A 176 8.06 -20.33 7.84
CA ILE A 176 8.40 -18.97 7.44
C ILE A 176 9.46 -19.02 6.34
N LYS A 177 9.15 -18.42 5.20
CA LYS A 177 10.07 -18.25 4.06
C LYS A 177 10.60 -16.82 4.07
N TYR A 178 11.75 -16.57 4.70
CA TYR A 178 12.26 -15.22 4.96
C TYR A 178 12.34 -14.31 3.72
N SER A 179 12.75 -14.84 2.56
CA SER A 179 12.80 -14.08 1.30
C SER A 179 11.43 -13.58 0.81
N SER A 180 10.33 -14.17 1.29
CA SER A 180 8.95 -13.75 0.96
C SER A 180 8.34 -12.82 2.00
N VAL A 181 9.01 -12.62 3.14
CA VAL A 181 8.52 -11.76 4.22
C VAL A 181 8.67 -10.31 3.79
N PRO A 182 7.57 -9.51 3.75
CA PRO A 182 7.64 -8.11 3.40
C PRO A 182 8.57 -7.35 4.36
N GLY A 183 9.37 -6.42 3.83
CA GLY A 183 10.38 -5.69 4.60
C GLY A 183 9.83 -5.06 5.88
N HIS A 184 8.61 -4.51 5.87
CA HIS A 184 8.00 -3.97 7.09
C HIS A 184 7.83 -5.03 8.20
N ALA A 185 7.35 -6.23 7.86
CA ALA A 185 7.22 -7.32 8.82
C ALA A 185 8.59 -7.84 9.24
N MET A 186 9.55 -7.88 8.31
CA MET A 186 10.93 -8.28 8.60
C MET A 186 11.54 -7.40 9.70
N ARG A 187 11.43 -6.08 9.56
CA ARG A 187 11.95 -5.12 10.55
C ARG A 187 11.20 -5.19 11.87
N ARG A 188 9.87 -5.33 11.81
CA ARG A 188 9.02 -5.31 13.01
C ARG A 188 9.23 -6.53 13.90
N TYR A 189 9.50 -7.68 13.29
CA TYR A 189 9.54 -8.96 13.98
C TYR A 189 10.93 -9.60 14.04
N SER A 190 12.00 -8.89 13.67
CA SER A 190 13.39 -9.39 13.67
C SER A 190 13.75 -10.10 14.97
N ARG A 191 13.55 -9.43 16.11
CA ARG A 191 13.80 -10.00 17.45
C ARG A 191 13.02 -11.28 17.75
N ALA A 192 11.84 -11.44 17.13
CA ALA A 192 11.04 -12.65 17.30
C ALA A 192 11.59 -13.79 16.44
N TYR A 193 12.10 -13.49 15.24
CA TYR A 193 12.82 -14.46 14.41
C TYR A 193 14.12 -14.90 15.08
N ASP A 194 14.93 -13.96 15.60
CA ASP A 194 16.17 -14.29 16.33
C ASP A 194 15.88 -15.19 17.53
N ARG A 195 14.81 -14.93 18.29
CA ARG A 195 14.50 -15.69 19.51
C ARG A 195 14.03 -17.12 19.22
N ASN A 196 13.23 -17.31 18.17
CA ASN A 196 12.49 -18.56 17.97
C ASN A 196 13.01 -19.40 16.79
N ASP A 197 13.82 -18.82 15.91
CA ASP A 197 14.35 -19.47 14.71
C ASP A 197 15.73 -18.92 14.32
N GLN A 198 16.57 -18.69 15.35
CA GLN A 198 17.86 -18.03 15.24
C GLN A 198 18.71 -18.58 14.09
N GLN A 199 18.90 -19.89 14.05
CA GLN A 199 19.81 -20.53 13.10
C GLN A 199 19.39 -20.31 11.64
N ARG A 200 18.10 -20.46 11.31
CA ARG A 200 17.60 -20.25 9.94
C ARG A 200 17.59 -18.78 9.58
N PHE A 201 17.27 -17.92 10.54
CA PHE A 201 17.23 -16.48 10.30
C PHE A 201 18.63 -15.90 10.11
N ASP A 202 19.59 -16.25 10.96
CA ASP A 202 21.01 -15.90 10.80
C ASP A 202 21.59 -16.47 9.50
N GLY A 203 21.28 -17.73 9.17
CA GLY A 203 21.68 -18.34 7.90
C GLY A 203 21.15 -17.54 6.70
N TRP A 204 19.90 -17.11 6.73
CA TRP A 204 19.31 -16.30 5.67
C TRP A 204 19.88 -14.87 5.60
N LYS A 205 20.17 -14.24 6.75
CA LYS A 205 20.80 -12.91 6.81
C LYS A 205 22.18 -12.91 6.15
N ASN A 206 22.97 -13.96 6.36
CA ASN A 206 24.33 -14.07 5.83
C ASN A 206 24.40 -14.69 4.42
N ASP A 207 23.31 -15.28 3.92
CA ASP A 207 23.27 -15.80 2.56
C ASP A 207 23.20 -14.68 1.51
N GLU A 208 24.14 -14.68 0.58
CA GLU A 208 24.21 -13.69 -0.50
C GLU A 208 23.29 -14.02 -1.69
N THR A 209 22.86 -15.27 -1.82
CA THR A 209 22.07 -15.75 -2.97
C THR A 209 20.59 -15.37 -2.86
N THR A 210 20.05 -15.33 -1.63
CA THR A 210 18.67 -14.92 -1.39
C THR A 210 18.53 -13.40 -1.24
N LYS A 211 17.33 -12.91 -1.55
CA LYS A 211 16.96 -11.48 -1.44
C LYS A 211 15.90 -11.23 -0.37
N ALA A 212 15.95 -10.05 0.24
CA ALA A 212 14.92 -9.49 1.10
C ALA A 212 13.83 -8.79 0.27
N SER A 213 12.56 -8.93 0.68
CA SER A 213 11.42 -8.32 -0.01
C SER A 213 11.21 -6.86 0.44
N VAL A 214 12.07 -5.96 -0.01
CA VAL A 214 12.14 -4.56 0.48
C VAL A 214 11.58 -3.51 -0.49
N SER A 215 10.85 -3.89 -1.53
CA SER A 215 10.31 -2.96 -2.53
C SER A 215 9.35 -1.88 -2.00
N ALA A 216 8.78 -2.07 -0.81
CA ALA A 216 7.95 -1.06 -0.12
C ALA A 216 8.65 -0.51 1.15
N THR A 217 9.98 -0.56 1.19
CA THR A 217 10.80 -0.07 2.30
C THR A 217 11.63 1.10 1.84
N TYR A 218 11.72 2.14 2.67
CA TYR A 218 12.55 3.31 2.41
C TYR A 218 13.88 3.25 3.17
N PRO A 219 14.95 3.89 2.65
CA PRO A 219 16.26 3.94 3.30
C PRO A 219 16.21 4.32 4.79
N HIS A 220 15.50 5.40 5.15
CA HIS A 220 15.35 5.87 6.53
C HIS A 220 14.73 4.81 7.48
N GLN A 221 13.95 3.85 6.95
CA GLN A 221 13.34 2.79 7.74
C GLN A 221 14.30 1.64 8.03
N ILE A 222 15.35 1.46 7.22
CA ILE A 222 16.37 0.44 7.43
C ILE A 222 17.32 0.87 8.54
N PHE A 223 17.67 2.15 8.60
CA PHE A 223 18.54 2.69 9.66
C PHE A 223 18.01 2.37 11.07
N GLY A 224 16.69 2.37 11.28
CA GLY A 224 16.10 2.00 12.58
C GLY A 224 16.30 0.53 13.01
N VAL A 225 16.87 -0.32 12.15
CA VAL A 225 17.21 -1.72 12.44
C VAL A 225 18.72 -1.89 12.66
N MET A 226 19.53 -1.01 12.10
CA MET A 226 20.99 -1.09 12.10
C MET A 226 21.57 -1.16 13.52
N ASP A 227 20.98 -0.43 14.47
CA ASP A 227 21.40 -0.42 15.88
C ASP A 227 21.20 -1.76 16.60
N HIS A 228 20.45 -2.69 16.02
CA HIS A 228 20.06 -3.95 16.66
C HIS A 228 20.43 -5.19 15.86
N ASP A 229 20.45 -5.10 14.53
CA ASP A 229 20.79 -6.19 13.62
C ASP A 229 21.42 -5.61 12.34
N GLU A 230 22.73 -5.37 12.42
CA GLU A 230 23.52 -4.81 11.32
C GLU A 230 23.46 -5.70 10.08
N LYS A 231 23.51 -7.02 10.24
CA LYS A 231 23.44 -7.97 9.11
C LYS A 231 22.09 -7.93 8.41
N LEU A 232 21.00 -7.82 9.16
CA LEU A 232 19.68 -7.61 8.56
C LEU A 232 19.62 -6.28 7.82
N ALA A 233 20.15 -5.20 8.41
CA ALA A 233 20.18 -3.88 7.79
C ALA A 233 21.00 -3.89 6.47
N GLU A 234 22.19 -4.49 6.47
CA GLU A 234 23.04 -4.66 5.28
C GLU A 234 22.30 -5.41 4.16
N LYS A 235 21.70 -6.57 4.47
CA LYS A 235 20.95 -7.36 3.48
C LYS A 235 19.76 -6.58 2.91
N MET A 236 18.99 -5.93 3.79
CA MET A 236 17.86 -5.10 3.37
C MET A 236 18.29 -3.91 2.52
N TRP A 237 19.42 -3.27 2.85
CA TRP A 237 19.94 -2.13 2.11
C TRP A 237 20.41 -2.54 0.72
N ARG A 238 21.18 -3.63 0.63
CA ARG A 238 21.65 -4.22 -0.63
C ARG A 238 20.50 -4.55 -1.58
N ASP A 239 19.39 -5.04 -1.04
CA ASP A 239 18.26 -5.50 -1.84
C ASP A 239 17.21 -4.40 -2.11
N LEU A 240 17.47 -3.14 -1.70
CA LEU A 240 16.61 -2.01 -2.05
C LEU A 240 16.58 -1.83 -3.59
N PRO A 241 15.42 -1.45 -4.16
CA PRO A 241 15.38 -1.02 -5.55
C PRO A 241 16.31 0.17 -5.76
N ASP A 242 16.99 0.20 -6.90
CA ASP A 242 17.67 1.42 -7.34
C ASP A 242 16.60 2.43 -7.76
N PHE A 243 16.64 3.60 -7.15
CA PHE A 243 15.71 4.70 -7.41
C PHE A 243 16.40 5.88 -8.12
N ILE A 244 17.66 5.70 -8.54
CA ILE A 244 18.48 6.66 -9.29
C ILE A 244 18.39 6.35 -10.79
#